data_AF-A0A103Y533-F1
#
_entry.id   AF-A0A103Y533-F1
#
_cell.length_a   1.000
_cell.length_b   1.000
_cell.length_c   1.000
_cell.angle_alpha   90.00
_cell.angle_beta   90.00
_cell.angle_gamma   90.00
#
_symmetry.space_group_name_H-M   'P 1'
#
loop_
_entity.id
_entity.type
_entity.pdbx_description
1 polymer ?
#
loop_
_entity_poly.entity_id
_entity_poly.type
_entity_poly.pdbx_seq_one_letter_code
_entity_poly.pdbx_strand_id
1 'polypeptide(L)'
;MAIMRCIRLEPNRSMTVDEFRAWLRTYDDNHDGRISQEELKEALHGLKIWFGRWKAQKAMASVDSNRSGAIDNATEMEKLVKFAQKHLHFKIYASE
;
A
#
# COMPACT_ATOMS: atom_id res chain seq x y z
N MET A 1 10.83 -18.64 -4.68
CA MET A 1 10.06 -18.04 -3.58
C MET A 1 8.71 -18.73 -3.51
N ALA A 2 8.31 -19.13 -2.30
CA ALA A 2 7.23 -20.06 -2.03
C ALA A 2 5.87 -19.58 -2.55
N ILE A 3 4.99 -20.54 -2.77
CA ILE A 3 3.63 -20.41 -3.28
C ILE A 3 2.83 -19.45 -2.38
N MET A 4 2.86 -18.15 -2.68
CA MET A 4 2.17 -17.12 -1.90
C MET A 4 0.69 -17.10 -2.32
N ARG A 5 -0.07 -18.02 -1.73
CA ARG A 5 -1.47 -18.30 -2.06
C ARG A 5 -2.46 -17.34 -1.40
N CYS A 6 -2.02 -16.27 -0.74
CA CYS A 6 -2.89 -15.48 0.11
C CYS A 6 -2.99 -14.05 -0.38
N ILE A 7 -4.20 -13.67 -0.82
CA ILE A 7 -4.62 -12.32 -1.22
C ILE A 7 -4.11 -11.87 -2.61
N ARG A 8 -4.72 -12.43 -3.67
CA ARG A 8 -4.78 -11.73 -4.96
C ARG A 8 -5.63 -10.47 -4.76
N LEU A 9 -4.97 -9.34 -4.53
CA LEU A 9 -5.66 -8.07 -4.46
C LEU A 9 -6.09 -7.66 -5.87
N GLU A 10 -7.40 -7.63 -6.07
CA GLU A 10 -8.00 -7.09 -7.28
C GLU A 10 -8.50 -5.67 -6.96
N PRO A 11 -8.27 -4.67 -7.84
CA PRO A 11 -8.67 -3.28 -7.60
C PRO A 11 -10.18 -3.10 -7.38
N ASN A 12 -11.00 -4.09 -7.74
CA ASN A 12 -12.46 -4.08 -7.53
C ASN A 12 -12.92 -4.74 -6.22
N ARG A 13 -11.99 -5.31 -5.42
CA ARG A 13 -12.33 -5.99 -4.16
C ARG A 13 -12.46 -4.97 -3.04
N SER A 14 -13.55 -5.07 -2.30
CA SER A 14 -13.74 -4.38 -1.02
C SER A 14 -12.83 -4.99 0.04
N MET A 15 -12.07 -4.18 0.76
CA MET A 15 -11.22 -4.63 1.86
C MET A 15 -11.24 -3.64 3.03
N THR A 16 -10.88 -4.08 4.23
CA THR A 16 -10.72 -3.16 5.36
C THR A 16 -9.36 -2.48 5.38
N VAL A 17 -9.21 -1.42 6.16
CA VAL A 17 -7.90 -0.79 6.42
C VAL A 17 -6.91 -1.82 6.98
N ASP A 18 -7.37 -2.74 7.83
CA ASP A 18 -6.53 -3.79 8.40
C ASP A 18 -6.09 -4.80 7.33
N GLU A 19 -6.99 -5.23 6.44
CA GLU A 19 -6.63 -6.09 5.31
C GLU A 19 -5.64 -5.41 4.35
N PHE A 20 -5.82 -4.11 4.09
CA PHE A 20 -4.89 -3.34 3.28
C PHE A 20 -3.51 -3.25 3.94
N ARG A 21 -3.47 -3.06 5.27
CA ARG A 21 -2.22 -3.06 6.05
C ARG A 21 -1.56 -4.44 6.08
N ALA A 22 -2.34 -5.49 6.27
CA ALA A 22 -1.86 -6.87 6.26
C ALA A 22 -1.29 -7.23 4.89
N TRP A 23 -1.95 -6.81 3.81
CA TRP A 23 -1.43 -6.95 2.46
C TRP A 23 -0.12 -6.18 2.26
N LEU A 24 -0.03 -4.92 2.70
CA LEU A 24 1.23 -4.17 2.61
C LEU A 24 2.36 -4.85 3.38
N ARG A 25 2.07 -5.41 4.56
CA ARG A 25 3.01 -6.24 5.33
C ARG A 25 3.51 -7.49 4.61
N THR A 26 2.82 -7.96 3.57
CA THR A 26 3.34 -9.07 2.75
C THR A 26 4.44 -8.63 1.78
N TYR A 27 4.56 -7.32 1.52
CA TYR A 27 5.61 -6.73 0.69
C TYR A 27 6.73 -6.07 1.51
N ASP A 28 6.55 -5.98 2.83
CA ASP A 28 7.58 -5.64 3.81
C ASP A 28 8.58 -6.81 3.88
N ASP A 29 9.53 -6.83 2.93
CA ASP A 29 10.56 -7.87 2.78
C ASP A 29 11.63 -7.75 3.86
N ASN A 30 11.88 -6.52 4.32
CA ASN A 30 12.87 -6.24 5.35
C ASN A 30 12.31 -6.50 6.78
N HIS A 31 10.99 -6.70 6.92
CA HIS A 31 10.26 -6.93 8.17
C HIS A 31 10.49 -5.85 9.25
N ASP A 32 10.79 -4.62 8.84
CA ASP A 32 10.99 -3.49 9.74
C ASP A 32 9.65 -2.91 10.23
N GLY A 33 8.54 -3.37 9.64
CA GLY A 33 7.20 -2.96 9.98
C GLY A 33 6.83 -1.59 9.43
N ARG A 34 7.68 -1.02 8.57
CA ARG A 34 7.46 0.21 7.81
C ARG A 34 7.36 -0.15 6.33
N ILE A 35 6.65 0.68 5.57
CA ILE A 35 6.54 0.46 4.12
C ILE A 35 7.34 1.54 3.41
N SER A 36 8.48 1.15 2.86
CA SER A 36 9.35 2.04 2.09
C SER A 36 8.78 2.32 0.70
N GLN A 37 9.28 3.37 0.05
CA GLN A 37 8.90 3.70 -1.33
C GLN A 37 9.08 2.52 -2.29
N GLU A 38 10.16 1.76 -2.12
CA GLU A 38 10.50 0.63 -2.99
C GLU A 38 9.54 -0.55 -2.79
N GLU A 39 9.20 -0.86 -1.53
CA GLU A 39 8.24 -1.90 -1.17
C GLU A 39 6.84 -1.54 -1.64
N LEU A 40 6.42 -0.28 -1.47
CA LEU A 40 5.15 0.20 -2.00
C LEU A 40 5.11 0.10 -3.55
N LYS A 41 6.24 0.38 -4.21
CA LYS A 41 6.35 0.23 -5.67
C LYS A 41 6.23 -1.23 -6.09
N GLU A 42 6.91 -2.14 -5.41
CA GLU A 42 6.81 -3.60 -5.64
C GLU A 42 5.37 -4.08 -5.44
N ALA A 43 4.71 -3.59 -4.38
CA ALA A 43 3.31 -3.88 -4.09
C ALA A 43 2.37 -3.43 -5.21
N LEU A 44 2.52 -2.18 -5.70
CA LEU A 44 1.74 -1.68 -6.83
C LEU A 44 2.07 -2.38 -8.16
N HIS A 45 3.30 -2.85 -8.32
CA HIS A 45 3.73 -3.64 -9.48
C HIS A 45 3.09 -5.05 -9.46
N GLY A 46 3.03 -5.69 -8.30
CA GLY A 46 2.34 -6.97 -8.09
C GLY A 46 0.84 -6.90 -8.41
N LEU A 47 0.21 -5.74 -8.18
CA LEU A 47 -1.17 -5.45 -8.54
C LEU A 47 -1.40 -5.22 -10.04
N LYS A 48 -0.34 -5.26 -10.87
CA LYS A 48 -0.36 -4.94 -12.30
C LYS A 48 -0.97 -3.57 -12.60
N ILE A 49 -0.81 -2.61 -11.69
CA ILE A 49 -1.29 -1.25 -11.88
C ILE A 49 -0.40 -0.55 -12.91
N TRP A 50 -1.02 -0.11 -14.02
CA TRP A 50 -0.32 0.70 -15.00
C TRP A 50 0.19 1.99 -14.34
N PHE A 51 1.48 2.30 -14.51
CA PHE A 51 2.21 3.37 -13.82
C PHE A 51 2.44 3.17 -12.31
N GLY A 52 2.55 1.93 -11.82
CA GLY A 52 2.85 1.64 -10.40
C GLY A 52 4.03 2.45 -9.83
N ARG A 53 5.12 2.61 -10.59
CA ARG A 53 6.27 3.44 -10.19
C ARG A 53 5.91 4.92 -9.96
N TRP A 54 5.18 5.52 -10.89
CA TRP A 54 4.79 6.93 -10.79
C TRP A 54 3.78 7.15 -9.66
N LYS A 55 2.86 6.19 -9.47
CA LYS A 55 1.90 6.22 -8.37
C LYS A 55 2.54 6.01 -7.01
N ALA A 56 3.52 5.11 -6.87
CA ALA A 56 4.29 4.93 -5.64
C ALA A 56 5.01 6.23 -5.27
N GLN A 57 5.71 6.84 -6.24
CA GLN A 57 6.41 8.10 -6.01
C GLN A 57 5.45 9.23 -5.61
N LYS A 58 4.27 9.30 -6.26
CA LYS A 58 3.24 10.29 -5.92
C LYS A 58 2.57 10.02 -4.57
N ALA A 59 2.35 8.76 -4.24
CA ALA A 59 1.83 8.33 -2.94
C ALA A 59 2.80 8.74 -1.85
N MET A 60 4.08 8.38 -1.97
CA MET A 60 5.12 8.79 -1.03
C MET A 60 5.18 10.31 -0.89
N ALA A 61 5.26 11.07 -2.00
CA ALA A 61 5.29 12.52 -1.93
C ALA A 61 4.05 13.16 -1.27
N SER A 62 2.90 12.47 -1.28
CA SER A 62 1.66 12.95 -0.64
C SER A 62 1.49 12.47 0.81
N VAL A 63 2.04 11.29 1.13
CA VAL A 63 1.87 10.60 2.40
C VAL A 63 2.99 10.96 3.37
N ASP A 64 4.24 10.85 2.90
CA ASP A 64 5.48 11.11 3.63
C ASP A 64 5.65 12.61 3.89
N SER A 65 4.94 13.08 4.91
CA SER A 65 5.00 14.49 5.35
C SER A 65 6.16 14.74 6.30
N ASN A 66 6.68 13.69 6.94
CA ASN A 66 7.81 13.76 7.88
C ASN A 66 9.17 13.58 7.18
N ARG A 67 9.19 13.25 5.87
CA ARG A 67 10.39 12.93 5.07
C ARG A 67 11.19 11.76 5.64
N SER A 68 10.50 10.79 6.25
CA SER A 68 11.07 9.54 6.74
C SER A 68 11.44 8.61 5.58
N GLY A 69 10.82 8.79 4.41
CA GLY A 69 11.01 7.91 3.26
C GLY A 69 10.32 6.56 3.38
N ALA A 70 9.56 6.35 4.47
CA ALA A 70 8.77 5.17 4.73
C ALA A 70 7.45 5.53 5.44
N ILE A 71 6.48 4.62 5.35
CA ILE A 71 5.18 4.76 6.00
C ILE A 71 5.24 3.96 7.30
N ASP A 72 5.48 4.67 8.40
CA ASP A 72 5.63 4.07 9.73
C ASP A 72 4.52 4.45 10.72
N ASN A 73 3.84 5.59 10.48
CA ASN A 73 2.78 6.06 11.37
C ASN A 73 1.38 5.66 10.91
N ALA A 74 0.46 5.50 11.87
CA ALA A 74 -0.95 5.27 11.59
C ALA A 74 -1.56 6.38 10.71
N THR A 75 -1.22 7.64 10.96
CA THR A 75 -1.65 8.79 10.16
C THR A 75 -1.18 8.70 8.70
N GLU A 76 0.03 8.19 8.47
CA GLU A 76 0.58 8.03 7.12
C GLU A 76 -0.09 6.86 6.40
N MET A 77 -0.35 5.77 7.12
CA MET A 77 -1.15 4.66 6.62
C MET A 77 -2.55 5.11 6.19
N GLU A 78 -3.24 5.95 6.98
CA GLU A 78 -4.53 6.50 6.60
C GLU A 78 -4.47 7.39 5.34
N LYS A 79 -3.42 8.21 5.21
CA LYS A 79 -3.20 9.00 3.99
C LYS A 79 -2.96 8.10 2.78
N LEU A 80 -2.22 7.00 2.95
CA LEU A 80 -1.99 6.02 1.91
C LEU A 80 -3.29 5.34 1.49
N VAL A 81 -4.13 4.95 2.44
CA VAL A 81 -5.47 4.39 2.19
C VAL A 81 -6.31 5.37 1.37
N LYS A 82 -6.37 6.65 1.76
CA LYS A 82 -7.09 7.68 1.01
C LYS A 82 -6.53 7.86 -0.40
N PHE A 83 -5.20 7.81 -0.56
CA PHE A 83 -4.57 7.85 -1.87
C PHE A 83 -4.95 6.64 -2.73
N ALA A 84 -4.95 5.44 -2.15
CA ALA A 84 -5.33 4.20 -2.82
C ALA A 84 -6.81 4.23 -3.26
N GLN A 85 -7.72 4.70 -2.40
CA GLN A 85 -9.13 4.90 -2.77
C GLN A 85 -9.27 5.86 -3.95
N LYS A 86 -8.59 7.02 -3.90
CA LYS A 86 -8.74 8.10 -4.89
C LYS A 86 -8.04 7.82 -6.23
N HIS A 87 -6.85 7.23 -6.20
CA HIS A 87 -5.99 7.10 -7.38
C HIS A 87 -5.91 5.68 -7.93
N LEU A 88 -6.29 4.67 -7.15
CA LEU A 88 -6.27 3.26 -7.55
C LEU A 88 -7.68 2.64 -7.61
N HIS A 89 -8.71 3.40 -7.21
CA HIS A 89 -10.10 2.96 -7.12
C HIS A 89 -10.32 1.74 -6.20
N PHE A 90 -9.46 1.57 -5.20
CA PHE A 90 -9.68 0.53 -4.19
C PHE A 90 -10.87 0.89 -3.31
N LYS A 91 -11.73 -0.10 -3.03
CA LYS A 91 -12.84 0.03 -2.08
C LYS A 91 -12.35 -0.36 -0.68
N ILE A 92 -11.66 0.57 -0.02
CA ILE A 92 -11.18 0.35 1.35
C ILE A 92 -12.21 0.89 2.34
N TYR A 93 -12.59 0.13 3.36
CA TYR A 93 -13.53 0.56 4.40
C TYR A 93 -12.80 0.66 5.74
N ALA A 94 -13.08 1.70 6.51
CA ALA A 94 -12.74 1.72 7.92
C ALA A 94 -13.66 0.72 8.63
N SER A 95 -13.10 -0.24 9.36
CA SER A 95 -13.89 -1.08 10.25
C SER A 95 -14.43 -0.19 11.37
N GLU A 96 -15.74 0.00 11.41
CA GLU A 96 -16.47 0.75 12.46
C GLU A 96 -16.35 0.07 13.83
#